data_AF-A0A6N0JUX9-F1
#
_entry.id   AF-A0A6N0JUX9-F1
#
_cell.length_a   1.000
_cell.length_b   1.000
_cell.length_c   1.000
_cell.angle_alpha   90.00
_cell.angle_beta   90.00
_cell.angle_gamma   90.00
#
_symmetry.space_group_name_H-M   'P 1'
#
loop_
_entity.id
_entity.type
_entity.pdbx_description
1 polymer ?
#
loop_
_entity_poly.entity_id
_entity_poly.type
_entity_poly.pdbx_seq_one_letter_code
_entity_poly.pdbx_strand_id
1 'polypeptide(L)' 'MSASQHAAQYVRDMCGIASRAELDHNATAAGVFHTAIRKPFLAWSGIYG' A
#
# COMPACT_ATOMS: atom_id res chain seq x y z
N MET A 1 3.19 -17.36 -7.74
CA MET A 1 3.45 -15.94 -7.42
C MET A 1 4.32 -15.85 -6.19
N SER A 2 5.29 -14.94 -6.15
CA SER A 2 6.08 -14.64 -4.95
C SER A 2 5.28 -13.79 -3.95
N ALA A 3 5.75 -13.73 -2.70
CA ALA A 3 5.18 -12.85 -1.69
C ALA A 3 5.19 -11.37 -2.14
N SER A 4 6.24 -10.93 -2.84
CA SER A 4 6.34 -9.58 -3.40
C SER A 4 5.31 -9.31 -4.49
N GLN A 5 4.99 -10.31 -5.33
CA GLN A 5 3.94 -10.18 -6.35
C GLN A 5 2.55 -10.10 -5.71
N HIS A 6 2.28 -10.90 -4.67
CA HIS A 6 1.03 -10.82 -3.90
C HIS A 6 0.87 -9.46 -3.22
N ALA A 7 1.91 -8.97 -2.54
CA ALA A 7 1.88 -7.67 -1.88
C ALA A 7 1.62 -6.53 -2.89
N ALA A 8 2.27 -6.57 -4.06
CA ALA A 8 2.04 -5.57 -5.10
C ALA A 8 0.60 -5.61 -5.64
N GLN A 9 0.02 -6.80 -5.82
CA GLN A 9 -1.37 -6.93 -6.25
C GLN A 9 -2.34 -6.40 -5.19
N TYR A 10 -2.13 -6.75 -3.93
CA TYR A 10 -2.95 -6.26 -2.82
C TYR A 10 -2.95 -4.72 -2.73
N VAL A 11 -1.78 -4.09 -2.89
CA VAL A 11 -1.68 -2.62 -2.92
C VAL A 11 -2.48 -2.04 -4.09
N ARG A 12 -2.40 -2.65 -5.28
CA ARG A 12 -3.16 -2.22 -6.46
C ARG A 12 -4.66 -2.29 -6.23
N ASP A 13 -5.15 -3.42 -5.74
CA ASP A 13 -6.57 -3.66 -5.51
C ASP A 13 -7.13 -2.71 -4.44
N MET A 14 -6.42 -2.55 -3.33
CA MET A 14 -6.85 -1.68 -2.23
C MET A 14 -6.81 -0.19 -2.58
N CYS A 15 -5.84 0.23 -3.39
CA CYS A 15 -5.68 1.64 -3.74
C CYS A 15 -6.40 2.02 -5.05
N GLY A 16 -6.97 1.05 -5.78
CA GLY A 16 -7.64 1.27 -7.05
C GLY A 16 -6.71 1.73 -8.17
N ILE A 17 -5.48 1.19 -8.22
CA ILE A 17 -4.43 1.57 -9.19
C ILE A 17 -3.95 0.37 -10.01
N ALA A 18 -3.51 0.60 -11.24
CA ALA A 18 -2.92 -0.41 -12.11
C ALA A 18 -1.41 -0.59 -11.88
N SER A 19 -0.73 0.44 -11.38
CA SER A 19 0.71 0.47 -11.14
C SER A 19 1.08 1.22 -9.86
N ARG A 20 2.11 0.75 -9.16
CA ARG A 20 2.61 1.41 -7.94
C ARG A 20 3.06 2.86 -8.19
N ALA A 21 3.53 3.15 -9.41
CA ALA A 21 3.95 4.50 -9.80
C ALA A 21 2.80 5.52 -9.68
N GLU A 22 1.54 5.08 -9.74
CA GLU A 22 0.37 5.95 -9.54
C GLU A 22 0.29 6.55 -8.15
N LEU A 23 0.88 5.90 -7.14
CA LEU A 23 0.94 6.46 -5.78
C LEU A 23 1.74 7.77 -5.72
N ASP A 24 2.66 8.00 -6.67
CA ASP A 24 3.51 9.19 -6.68
C ASP A 24 2.79 10.43 -7.28
N HIS A 25 1.73 10.23 -8.07
CA HIS A 25 1.00 11.30 -8.76
C HIS A 25 -0.51 11.32 -8.50
N ASN A 26 -1.07 10.31 -7.84
CA ASN A 26 -2.47 10.23 -7.43
C ASN A 26 -2.57 10.39 -5.90
N ALA A 27 -2.83 11.61 -5.45
CA ALA A 27 -2.93 11.94 -4.03
C ALA A 27 -4.02 11.14 -3.30
N THR A 28 -5.12 10.79 -3.99
CA THR A 28 -6.20 9.98 -3.41
C THR A 28 -5.73 8.55 -3.15
N ALA A 29 -5.12 7.89 -4.14
CA ALA A 29 -4.58 6.54 -3.98
C ALA A 29 -3.46 6.51 -2.92
N ALA A 30 -2.60 7.53 -2.89
CA ALA A 30 -1.59 7.69 -1.85
C ALA A 30 -2.20 7.81 -0.45
N GLY A 31 -3.29 8.56 -0.30
CA GLY A 31 -4.04 8.69 0.94
C GLY A 31 -4.55 7.33 1.42
N VAL A 32 -5.20 6.58 0.54
CA VAL A 32 -5.71 5.22 0.84
C VAL A 32 -4.57 4.29 1.25
N PHE A 33 -3.45 4.27 0.52
CA PHE A 33 -2.27 3.48 0.88
C PHE A 33 -1.77 3.82 2.29
N HIS A 34 -1.68 5.10 2.63
CA HIS A 34 -1.20 5.54 3.92
C HIS A 34 -2.11 5.10 5.07
N THR A 35 -3.42 5.23 4.91
CA THR A 35 -4.40 4.95 5.98
C THR A 35 -4.74 3.48 6.11
N ALA A 36 -4.88 2.77 4.98
CA ALA A 36 -5.36 1.38 4.97
C ALA A 36 -4.23 0.35 5.04
N ILE A 37 -3.01 0.70 4.64
CA ILE A 37 -1.90 -0.26 4.53
C ILE A 37 -0.73 0.16 5.42
N ARG A 38 -0.15 1.35 5.19
CA ARG A 38 1.08 1.77 5.86
C ARG A 38 0.90 1.90 7.38
N LYS A 39 -0.11 2.65 7.85
CA LYS A 39 -0.35 2.84 9.29
C LYS A 39 -0.66 1.52 10.02
N PRO A 40 -1.58 0.66 9.54
CA PRO A 40 -1.83 -0.65 10.16
C PRO A 40 -0.59 -1.54 10.19
N PHE A 41 0.18 -1.61 9.10
CA PHE A 41 1.41 -2.40 9.05
C PHE A 41 2.43 -1.91 10.06
N LEU A 42 2.61 -0.60 10.20
CA LEU A 42 3.52 -0.01 11.20
C LEU A 42 3.08 -0.35 12.62
N ALA A 43 1.79 -0.27 12.92
CA ALA A 43 1.25 -0.61 14.23
C ALA A 43 1.43 -2.10 14.57
N TRP A 44 1.23 -2.98 13.59
CA TRP A 44 1.45 -4.43 13.76
C TRP A 44 2.92 -4.82 13.85
N SER A 45 3.78 -4.22 13.01
CA SER A 45 5.19 -4.61 12.88
C SER A 45 6.06 -4.17 14.05
N GLY A 46 5.58 -3.24 14.89
CA GLY A 46 6.38 -2.67 15.97
C GLY A 46 7.56 -1.83 15.48
N ILE A 47 7.59 -1.45 14.20
CA ILE A 47 8.65 -0.58 13.62
C ILE A 47 8.58 0.86 14.16
N TYR A 48 7.53 1.18 14.93
CA TYR A 48 7.54 2.27 15.91
C TYR A 48 7.34 1.68 17.31
N GLY A 49 8.44 1.28 17.93
CA GLY A 49 8.58 0.94 19.34
C GLY A 49 9.83 1.60 19.88
#